data_AF-A0A9D6J516-F1
#
_entry.id   AF-A0A9D6J516-F1
#
_cell.length_a   1.000
_cell.length_b   1.000
_cell.length_c   1.000
_cell.angle_alpha   90.00
_cell.angle_beta   90.00
_cell.angle_gamma   90.00
#
_symmetry.space_group_name_H-M   'P 1'
#
loop_
_entity.id
_entity.type
_entity.pdbx_description
1 polymer ?
#
loop_
_entity_poly.entity_id
_entity_poly.type
_entity_poly.pdbx_seq_one_letter_code
_entity_poly.pdbx_strand_id
1 'polypeptide(L)'
;MKDSQTPSLFPDEKIEQTQTQTQTQTQNEKASSSNYSSPASPKLKPINRRQMIFRYVEIEKLIPEEHEARAIWEFVGRLDLSRYYEDIRSKDGSAGRPDFDP
;
A
#
# COMPACT_ATOMS: atom_id res chain seq x y z
N MET A 1 0.61 -21.51 49.46
CA MET A 1 0.93 -20.10 49.15
C MET A 1 2.08 -20.08 48.16
N LYS A 2 1.79 -19.73 46.90
CA LYS A 2 2.81 -19.44 45.89
C LYS A 2 2.29 -18.27 45.07
N ASP A 3 2.81 -17.10 45.37
CA ASP A 3 2.62 -15.89 44.59
C ASP A 3 3.28 -16.11 43.23
N SER A 4 2.50 -16.08 42.15
CA SER A 4 3.03 -15.97 40.78
C SER A 4 2.63 -14.62 40.23
N GLN A 5 3.45 -13.64 40.61
CA GLN A 5 3.57 -12.37 39.95
C GLN A 5 3.87 -12.63 38.47
N THR A 6 2.93 -12.31 37.58
CA THR A 6 3.16 -12.29 36.14
C THR A 6 3.64 -10.88 35.79
N PRO A 7 4.90 -10.64 35.41
CA PRO A 7 5.30 -9.31 34.96
C PRO A 7 4.74 -9.10 33.54
N SER A 8 3.86 -8.10 33.42
CA SER A 8 3.33 -7.59 32.14
C SER A 8 4.48 -7.27 31.19
N LEU A 9 4.51 -7.95 30.04
CA LEU A 9 5.51 -7.81 28.98
C LEU A 9 5.19 -6.64 28.04
N PHE A 10 4.68 -5.54 28.58
CA PHE A 10 4.49 -4.31 27.83
C PHE A 10 4.89 -3.15 28.76
N PRO A 11 6.09 -2.57 28.59
CA PRO A 11 6.40 -1.31 29.25
C PRO A 11 5.46 -0.24 28.70
N ASP A 12 4.73 0.42 29.61
CA ASP A 12 3.98 1.64 29.34
C ASP A 12 4.95 2.76 28.96
N GLU A 13 5.32 2.82 27.68
CA GLU A 13 6.03 3.97 27.13
C GLU A 13 5.03 5.12 26.92
N LYS A 14 4.96 5.99 27.93
CA LYS A 14 4.36 7.31 27.82
C LYS A 14 5.14 8.11 26.78
N ILE A 15 4.57 8.29 25.60
CA ILE A 15 4.99 9.36 24.68
C ILE A 15 4.02 10.53 24.92
N GLU A 16 4.46 11.43 25.79
CA GLU A 16 3.87 12.74 26.00
C GLU A 16 4.62 13.76 25.11
N GLN A 17 3.86 14.72 24.57
CA GLN A 17 4.27 15.97 23.93
C GLN A 17 4.67 15.91 22.45
N THR A 18 4.41 16.88 21.57
CA THR A 18 3.51 18.04 21.47
C THR A 18 3.82 18.57 20.06
N GLN A 19 2.80 18.89 19.25
CA GLN A 19 2.69 20.13 18.46
C GLN A 19 1.64 19.99 17.36
N THR A 20 0.45 20.41 17.75
CA THR A 20 -0.59 21.00 16.91
C THR A 20 -0.03 22.23 16.21
N GLN A 21 -0.14 22.31 14.89
CA GLN A 21 -0.22 23.59 14.19
C GLN A 21 -1.50 23.61 13.37
N THR A 22 -2.50 24.26 13.94
CA THR A 22 -3.70 24.73 13.26
C THR A 22 -3.35 26.06 12.59
N GLN A 23 -3.37 26.11 11.27
CA GLN A 23 -3.51 27.38 10.56
C GLN A 23 -4.88 27.39 9.87
N THR A 24 -5.80 28.14 10.48
CA THR A 24 -7.04 28.59 9.87
C THR A 24 -6.73 29.82 9.02
N GLN A 25 -6.83 29.69 7.69
CA GLN A 25 -7.11 30.82 6.82
C GLN A 25 -8.47 30.59 6.17
N THR A 26 -9.44 31.36 6.65
CA THR A 26 -10.75 31.54 6.01
C THR A 26 -10.58 32.54 4.89
N GLN A 27 -10.69 32.10 3.63
CA GLN A 27 -11.11 32.96 2.53
C GLN A 27 -12.24 32.26 1.80
N ASN A 28 -13.39 32.90 1.87
CA ASN A 28 -14.66 32.45 1.35
C ASN A 28 -14.91 33.26 0.08
N GLU A 29 -14.74 32.65 -1.09
CA GLU A 29 -15.26 33.19 -2.35
C GLU A 29 -16.11 32.11 -3.03
N LYS A 30 -17.42 32.33 -2.98
CA LYS A 30 -18.40 31.60 -3.77
C LYS A 30 -18.32 32.07 -5.23
N ALA A 31 -17.99 31.15 -6.12
CA ALA A 31 -18.86 30.69 -7.22
C ALA A 31 -18.03 30.21 -8.42
N SER A 32 -18.38 28.99 -8.86
CA SER A 32 -18.04 28.36 -10.14
C SER A 32 -16.56 27.99 -10.38
N SER A 33 -16.21 26.81 -9.88
CA SER A 33 -15.24 25.95 -10.56
C SER A 33 -15.66 24.50 -10.29
N SER A 34 -16.08 23.82 -11.35
CA SER A 34 -16.55 22.44 -11.38
C SER A 34 -15.71 21.53 -10.48
N ASN A 35 -16.34 20.94 -9.46
CA ASN A 35 -15.78 19.85 -8.68
C ASN A 35 -15.56 18.66 -9.61
N TYR A 36 -14.42 18.62 -10.29
CA TYR A 36 -13.89 17.38 -10.86
C TYR A 36 -13.43 16.55 -9.67
N SER A 37 -14.39 15.93 -8.99
CA SER A 37 -14.15 14.88 -8.01
C SER A 37 -13.37 13.80 -8.76
N SER A 38 -12.04 13.79 -8.61
CA SER A 38 -11.23 12.71 -9.15
C SER A 38 -11.77 11.40 -8.56
N PRO A 39 -11.94 10.35 -9.36
CA PRO A 39 -12.51 9.10 -8.87
C PRO A 39 -11.69 8.61 -7.68
N ALA A 40 -12.38 8.25 -6.59
CA ALA A 40 -11.72 7.76 -5.39
C ALA A 40 -10.90 6.51 -5.71
N SER A 41 -9.66 6.47 -5.22
CA SER A 41 -8.71 5.38 -5.46
C SER A 41 -9.20 4.07 -4.84
N PRO A 42 -8.91 2.92 -5.47
CA PRO A 42 -9.22 1.61 -4.89
C PRO A 42 -8.37 1.35 -3.64
N LYS A 43 -8.97 0.71 -2.63
CA LYS A 43 -8.24 0.28 -1.44
C LYS A 43 -7.47 -1.00 -1.75
N LEU A 44 -6.15 -0.92 -1.68
CA LEU A 44 -5.26 -2.06 -1.94
C LEU A 44 -4.49 -2.47 -0.70
N LYS A 45 -4.31 -3.78 -0.55
CA LYS A 45 -3.43 -4.42 0.41
C LYS A 45 -2.20 -4.92 -0.35
N PRO A 46 -1.02 -4.33 -0.13
CA PRO A 46 0.19 -4.79 -0.78
C PRO A 46 0.55 -6.21 -0.31
N ILE A 47 1.05 -7.03 -1.24
CA ILE A 47 1.59 -8.35 -0.93
C ILE A 47 2.89 -8.18 -0.15
N ASN A 48 3.01 -8.86 0.99
CA ASN A 48 4.25 -8.85 1.77
C ASN A 48 5.36 -9.65 1.07
N ARG A 49 6.20 -8.95 0.30
CA ARG A 49 7.37 -9.55 -0.39
C ARG A 49 8.64 -9.57 0.47
N ARG A 50 8.55 -9.35 1.78
CA ARG A 50 9.72 -9.34 2.69
C ARG A 50 10.13 -10.74 3.17
N GLN A 51 9.37 -11.77 2.82
CA GLN A 51 9.70 -13.18 3.08
C GLN A 51 10.78 -13.72 2.12
N MET A 52 11.80 -12.92 1.83
CA MET A 52 12.90 -13.30 0.94
C MET A 52 14.05 -13.94 1.73
N ILE A 53 14.73 -14.89 1.08
CA ILE A 53 15.99 -15.46 1.53
C ILE A 53 17.09 -14.90 0.64
N PHE A 54 18.21 -14.46 1.22
CA PHE A 54 19.38 -14.09 0.44
C PHE A 54 20.00 -15.33 -0.20
N ARG A 55 20.00 -15.38 -1.53
CA ARG A 55 20.66 -16.40 -2.34
C ARG A 55 21.48 -15.71 -3.42
N TYR A 56 22.71 -16.16 -3.62
CA TYR A 56 23.50 -15.76 -4.76
C TYR A 56 22.93 -16.42 -6.01
N VAL A 57 22.42 -15.61 -6.94
CA VAL A 57 21.86 -16.05 -8.23
C VAL A 57 22.38 -15.12 -9.31
N GLU A 58 22.99 -15.71 -10.34
CA GLU A 58 23.45 -14.98 -11.52
C GLU A 58 22.35 -15.05 -12.59
N ILE A 59 21.62 -13.94 -12.77
CA ILE A 59 20.43 -13.89 -13.63
C ILE A 59 20.79 -14.13 -15.10
N GLU A 60 21.90 -13.54 -15.57
CA GLU A 60 22.35 -13.67 -16.96
C GLU A 60 22.71 -15.11 -17.35
N LYS A 61 23.15 -15.91 -16.38
CA LYS A 61 23.39 -17.33 -16.57
C LYS A 61 22.11 -18.17 -16.48
N LEU A 62 21.18 -17.76 -15.62
CA LEU A 62 19.92 -18.48 -15.40
C LEU A 62 18.94 -18.29 -16.57
N ILE A 63 18.89 -17.07 -17.12
CA ILE A 63 17.99 -16.68 -18.20
C ILE A 63 18.84 -15.90 -19.23
N PRO A 64 19.48 -16.61 -20.19
CA PRO A 64 20.23 -15.98 -21.29
C PRO A 64 19.35 -15.11 -22.20
N GLU A 65 19.94 -14.34 -23.13
CA GLU A 65 19.25 -13.35 -23.98
C GLU A 65 18.16 -13.98 -24.84
N GLU A 66 18.43 -15.16 -25.39
CA GLU A 66 17.52 -15.90 -26.25
C GLU A 66 16.49 -16.76 -25.47
N HIS A 67 16.43 -16.64 -24.14
CA HIS A 67 15.55 -17.46 -23.31
C HIS A 67 14.11 -16.93 -23.33
N GLU A 68 13.14 -17.81 -23.63
CA GLU A 68 11.72 -17.47 -23.79
C GLU A 68 11.09 -16.76 -22.57
N ALA A 69 11.56 -17.06 -21.36
CA ALA A 69 11.14 -16.35 -20.15
C ALA A 69 11.34 -14.82 -20.22
N ARG A 70 12.34 -14.32 -20.97
CA ARG A 70 12.51 -12.87 -21.20
C ARG A 70 11.36 -12.30 -22.02
N ALA A 71 10.90 -13.03 -23.04
CA ALA A 71 9.74 -12.61 -23.82
C ALA A 71 8.47 -12.54 -22.95
N ILE A 72 8.26 -13.51 -22.05
CA ILE A 72 7.12 -13.50 -21.12
C ILE A 72 7.24 -12.32 -20.14
N TRP A 73 8.41 -12.09 -19.55
CA TRP A 73 8.64 -10.94 -18.67
C TRP A 73 8.31 -9.63 -19.38
N GLU A 74 8.91 -9.42 -20.54
CA GLU A 74 8.71 -8.24 -21.38
C GLU A 74 7.24 -8.04 -21.77
N PHE A 75 6.52 -9.12 -22.05
CA PHE A 75 5.10 -9.08 -22.34
C PHE A 75 4.28 -8.67 -21.11
N VAL A 76 4.46 -9.37 -19.98
CA VAL A 76 3.71 -9.11 -18.74
C VAL A 76 3.97 -7.71 -18.21
N GLY A 77 5.20 -7.21 -18.34
CA GLY A 77 5.57 -5.85 -17.92
C GLY A 77 4.90 -4.72 -18.73
N ARG A 78 4.31 -5.03 -19.89
CA ARG A 78 3.58 -4.06 -20.73
C ARG A 78 2.05 -4.17 -20.62
N LEU A 79 1.53 -5.10 -19.83
CA LEU A 79 0.09 -5.28 -19.70
C LEU A 79 -0.55 -4.09 -18.98
N ASP A 80 -1.66 -3.61 -19.52
CA ASP A 80 -2.50 -2.63 -18.85
C ASP A 80 -3.40 -3.34 -17.82
N LEU A 81 -3.19 -3.01 -16.55
CA LEU A 81 -3.95 -3.57 -15.42
C LEU A 81 -5.13 -2.68 -14.99
N SER A 82 -5.37 -1.55 -15.66
CA SER A 82 -6.41 -0.56 -15.32
C SER A 82 -7.77 -1.18 -15.01
N ARG A 83 -8.24 -2.10 -15.86
CA ARG A 83 -9.53 -2.78 -15.72
C ARG A 83 -9.67 -3.57 -14.42
N TYR A 84 -8.59 -4.19 -13.94
CA TYR A 84 -8.61 -4.92 -12.67
C TYR A 84 -8.79 -3.97 -11.49
N TYR A 85 -8.20 -2.77 -11.56
CA TYR A 85 -8.36 -1.74 -10.53
C TYR A 85 -9.75 -1.07 -10.58
N GLU A 86 -10.33 -0.92 -11.77
CA GLU A 86 -11.67 -0.34 -11.95
C GLU A 86 -12.78 -1.20 -11.34
N ASP A 87 -12.65 -2.53 -11.40
CA ASP A 87 -13.60 -3.49 -10.84
C ASP A 87 -13.61 -3.51 -9.29
N ILE A 88 -12.58 -2.94 -8.64
CA ILE A 88 -12.51 -2.87 -7.18
C ILE A 88 -13.55 -1.88 -6.65
N ARG A 89 -14.56 -2.43 -5.98
CA ARG A 89 -15.67 -1.65 -5.40
C ARG A 89 -15.30 -0.90 -4.12
N SER A 90 -14.28 -1.36 -3.42
CA SER A 90 -13.82 -0.78 -2.17
C SER A 90 -12.89 0.40 -2.45
N LYS A 91 -13.40 1.62 -2.29
CA LYS A 91 -12.68 2.86 -2.61
C LYS A 91 -12.47 3.70 -1.35
N ASP A 92 -11.47 4.57 -1.37
CA ASP A 92 -11.23 5.48 -0.24
C ASP A 92 -12.49 6.28 0.11
N GLY A 93 -12.85 6.31 1.40
CA GLY A 93 -14.08 6.94 1.89
C GLY A 93 -15.35 6.07 1.81
N SER A 94 -15.33 4.90 1.16
CA SER A 94 -16.48 3.96 1.15
C SER A 94 -16.32 2.82 2.15
N ALA A 95 -17.40 2.10 2.47
CA ALA A 95 -17.32 0.83 3.19
C ALA A 95 -16.65 -0.26 2.33
N GLY A 96 -16.05 -1.27 2.96
CA GLY A 96 -15.39 -2.40 2.29
C GLY A 96 -13.95 -2.65 2.75
N ARG A 97 -13.50 -3.90 2.64
CA ARG A 97 -12.11 -4.33 2.91
C ARG A 97 -11.21 -3.95 1.73
N PRO A 98 -9.92 -3.66 1.94
CA PRO A 98 -8.96 -3.55 0.84
C PRO A 98 -8.84 -4.89 0.07
N ASP A 99 -8.70 -4.80 -1.24
CA ASP A 99 -8.41 -5.96 -2.11
C ASP A 99 -6.90 -6.16 -2.27
N PHE A 100 -6.46 -7.27 -2.84
CA PHE A 100 -5.05 -7.44 -3.20
C PHE A 100 -4.69 -6.67 -4.46
N ASP A 101 -3.45 -6.20 -4.51
CA ASP A 101 -2.86 -5.65 -5.73
C ASP A 101 -2.69 -6.79 -6.77
N PRO A 102 -3.30 -6.68 -7.97
CA PRO A 102 -3.28 -7.72 -9.01
C PRO A 102 -1.89 -8.01 -9.60
#